data_AF-A0A7S4QH33-F1
#
_entry.id   AF-A0A7S4QH33-F1
#
_cell.length_a   1.000
_cell.length_b   1.000
_cell.length_c   1.000
_cell.angle_alpha   90.00
_cell.angle_beta   90.00
_cell.angle_gamma   90.00
#
_symmetry.space_group_name_H-M   'P 1'
#
loop_
_entity.id
_entity.type
_entity.pdbx_description
1 polymer ?
#
loop_
_entity_poly.entity_id
_entity_poly.type
_entity_poly.pdbx_seq_one_letter_code
_entity_poly.pdbx_strand_id
1 'polypeptide(L)'
;MTNFLTMLLELRHKDLDFTLVNSLFVIFYTAELVVHLTVQGSGLLVGRPSVVWWSWVDLLVVISGLVELVLHHLEHLEGGWMCATEVLRLVRLVRLVKLVRLFATADVSWADEPTFHSVMMAVIGANTILMGLELEYEGLPAWPFLESVLLMIYVFELLAQIKCHKCSFFCDKNNQDVVWNWLDLFMVLGGVFDMWVTPIIDELSALVGDERHGSELSSVLSLMHVARLTRLLRLVRLVKSVPPLYLLVVCIAEAMRGMGWVLVLTVGLLYVCALVGVQLIGRGW
;
A
#
# COMPACT_ATOMS: atom_id res chain seq x y z
N MET A 1 -8.62 -8.05 -11.74
CA MET A 1 -8.40 -6.86 -12.58
C MET A 1 -9.67 -6.46 -13.33
N THR A 2 -10.37 -7.41 -13.97
CA THR A 2 -11.65 -7.20 -14.69
C THR A 2 -12.75 -6.55 -13.84
N ASN A 3 -13.03 -7.02 -12.62
CA ASN A 3 -14.09 -6.44 -11.77
C ASN A 3 -13.84 -4.99 -11.32
N PHE A 4 -12.58 -4.59 -11.16
CA PHE A 4 -12.22 -3.22 -10.75
C PHE A 4 -12.23 -2.28 -11.95
N LEU A 5 -11.73 -2.73 -13.11
CA LEU A 5 -11.80 -1.99 -14.37
C LEU A 5 -13.25 -1.80 -14.84
N THR A 6 -14.10 -2.82 -14.73
CA THR A 6 -15.53 -2.69 -15.05
C THR A 6 -16.21 -1.70 -14.12
N MET A 7 -15.92 -1.72 -12.81
CA MET A 7 -16.48 -0.76 -11.85
C MET A 7 -16.03 0.68 -12.10
N LEU A 8 -14.75 0.88 -12.43
CA LEU A 8 -14.18 2.20 -12.70
C LEU A 8 -14.67 2.75 -14.06
N LEU A 9 -14.91 1.89 -15.04
CA LEU A 9 -15.56 2.24 -16.31
C LEU A 9 -17.07 2.50 -16.15
N GLU A 10 -17.77 1.75 -15.31
CA GLU A 10 -19.22 1.89 -15.01
C GLU A 10 -19.50 3.19 -14.23
N LEU A 11 -18.57 3.64 -13.38
CA LEU A 11 -18.61 4.97 -12.73
C LEU A 11 -18.32 6.12 -13.70
N ARG A 12 -17.52 5.90 -14.75
CA ARG A 12 -17.11 6.94 -15.71
C ARG A 12 -18.03 7.05 -16.94
N HIS A 13 -18.69 5.96 -17.33
CA HIS A 13 -19.69 5.92 -18.39
C HIS A 13 -20.93 5.14 -17.93
N LYS A 14 -21.98 5.88 -17.52
CA LYS A 14 -23.28 5.31 -17.11
C LYS A 14 -24.04 4.58 -18.23
N ASP A 15 -23.59 4.65 -19.49
CA ASP A 15 -24.35 4.20 -20.67
C ASP A 15 -23.87 2.87 -21.29
N LEU A 16 -22.88 2.19 -20.68
CA LEU A 16 -22.44 0.87 -21.16
C LEU A 16 -23.15 -0.24 -20.37
N ASP A 17 -24.16 -0.86 -20.99
CA ASP A 17 -24.90 -2.00 -20.44
C ASP A 17 -24.01 -3.25 -20.32
N PHE A 18 -23.30 -3.37 -19.20
CA PHE A 18 -22.51 -4.57 -18.84
C PHE A 18 -23.38 -5.73 -18.30
N THR A 19 -24.68 -5.73 -18.58
CA THR A 19 -25.67 -6.72 -18.10
C THR A 19 -25.31 -8.15 -18.50
N LEU A 20 -24.79 -8.34 -19.72
CA LEU A 20 -24.29 -9.64 -20.20
C LEU A 20 -23.09 -10.14 -19.38
N VAL A 21 -22.13 -9.25 -19.12
CA VAL A 21 -20.92 -9.58 -18.36
C VAL A 21 -21.29 -9.94 -16.92
N ASN A 22 -22.17 -9.16 -16.28
CA ASN A 22 -22.63 -9.47 -14.93
C ASN A 22 -23.39 -10.80 -14.87
N SER A 23 -24.25 -11.08 -15.85
CA SER A 23 -24.98 -12.35 -15.94
C SER A 23 -24.03 -13.55 -16.07
N LEU A 24 -23.00 -13.45 -16.91
CA LEU A 24 -21.96 -14.49 -17.04
C LEU A 24 -21.20 -14.71 -15.73
N PHE A 25 -20.86 -13.63 -15.00
CA PHE A 25 -20.21 -13.75 -13.70
C PHE A 25 -21.10 -14.44 -12.68
N VAL A 26 -22.39 -14.06 -12.61
CA VAL A 26 -23.34 -14.72 -11.70
C VAL A 26 -23.38 -16.20 -12.01
N ILE A 27 -23.60 -16.60 -13.27
CA ILE A 27 -23.63 -18.01 -13.70
C ILE A 27 -22.35 -18.76 -13.31
N PHE A 28 -21.17 -18.16 -13.55
CA PHE A 28 -19.89 -18.76 -13.18
C PHE A 28 -19.78 -18.99 -11.66
N TYR A 29 -20.16 -18.00 -10.85
CA TYR A 29 -20.12 -18.12 -9.39
C TYR A 29 -21.17 -19.11 -8.85
N THR A 30 -22.36 -19.19 -9.45
CA THR A 30 -23.35 -20.21 -9.10
C THR A 30 -22.82 -21.60 -9.40
N ALA A 31 -22.18 -21.79 -10.56
CA ALA A 31 -21.57 -23.07 -10.94
C ALA A 31 -20.42 -23.46 -10.00
N GLU A 32 -19.54 -22.52 -9.65
CA GLU A 32 -18.46 -22.72 -8.66
C GLU A 32 -19.03 -23.16 -7.30
N LEU A 33 -20.08 -22.49 -6.81
CA LEU A 33 -20.75 -22.85 -5.56
C LEU A 33 -21.40 -24.24 -5.62
N VAL A 34 -22.03 -24.60 -6.74
CA VAL A 34 -22.62 -25.94 -6.95
C VAL A 34 -21.55 -27.02 -6.97
N VAL A 35 -20.39 -26.75 -7.59
CA VAL A 35 -19.25 -27.67 -7.56
C VAL A 35 -18.73 -27.84 -6.13
N HIS A 36 -18.58 -26.75 -5.37
CA HIS A 36 -18.21 -26.84 -3.95
C HIS A 36 -19.23 -27.63 -3.12
N LEU A 37 -20.53 -27.42 -3.35
CA LEU A 37 -21.61 -28.15 -2.67
C LEU A 37 -21.59 -29.65 -3.00
N THR A 38 -21.32 -30.03 -4.25
CA THR A 38 -21.30 -31.44 -4.67
C THR A 38 -20.06 -32.18 -4.16
N VAL A 39 -18.91 -31.51 -4.09
CA VAL A 39 -17.65 -32.11 -3.60
C VAL A 39 -17.62 -32.22 -2.06
N GLN A 40 -18.17 -31.25 -1.35
CA GLN A 40 -18.04 -31.14 0.12
C GLN A 40 -19.29 -31.58 0.89
N GLY A 41 -20.45 -31.72 0.21
CA GLY A 41 -21.70 -32.19 0.79
C GLY A 41 -22.22 -31.31 1.93
N SER A 42 -22.84 -31.92 2.96
CA SER A 42 -23.39 -31.23 4.12
C SER A 42 -22.33 -30.65 5.08
N GLY A 43 -21.05 -31.01 4.91
CA GLY A 43 -19.93 -30.46 5.70
C GLY A 43 -19.56 -29.02 5.35
N LEU A 44 -20.21 -28.43 4.34
CA LEU A 44 -19.95 -27.07 3.85
C LEU A 44 -20.49 -25.97 4.80
N LEU A 45 -21.59 -26.24 5.50
CA LEU A 45 -22.21 -25.29 6.44
C LEU A 45 -21.86 -25.57 7.90
N VAL A 46 -21.52 -26.82 8.24
CA VAL A 46 -21.20 -27.26 9.60
C VAL A 46 -19.92 -28.10 9.56
N GLY A 47 -18.79 -27.41 9.68
CA GLY A 47 -17.45 -28.00 9.58
C GLY A 47 -16.40 -27.15 10.30
N ARG A 48 -15.12 -27.25 9.90
CA ARG A 48 -14.05 -26.40 10.45
C ARG A 48 -14.36 -24.91 10.23
N PRO A 49 -14.22 -24.03 11.24
CA PRO A 49 -14.65 -22.63 11.15
C PRO A 49 -13.96 -21.85 10.03
N SER A 50 -12.71 -22.20 9.68
CA SER A 50 -12.00 -21.59 8.55
C SER A 50 -12.60 -21.95 7.19
N VAL A 51 -13.10 -23.17 7.02
CA VAL A 51 -13.72 -23.62 5.76
C VAL A 51 -15.13 -23.03 5.64
N VAL A 52 -15.90 -23.11 6.73
CA VAL A 52 -17.27 -22.61 6.80
C VAL A 52 -17.32 -21.12 6.48
N TRP A 53 -16.40 -20.31 7.04
CA TRP A 53 -16.32 -18.88 6.74
C TRP A 53 -16.24 -18.58 5.23
N TRP A 54 -15.37 -19.29 4.51
CA TRP A 54 -15.23 -19.11 3.07
C TRP A 54 -16.48 -19.54 2.29
N SER A 55 -17.15 -20.60 2.73
CA SER A 55 -18.41 -21.06 2.16
C SER A 55 -19.55 -20.03 2.35
N TRP A 56 -19.60 -19.34 3.49
CA TRP A 56 -20.54 -18.23 3.70
C TRP A 56 -20.27 -17.04 2.79
N VAL A 57 -18.99 -16.71 2.55
CA VAL A 57 -18.60 -15.66 1.60
C VAL A 57 -19.00 -16.05 0.17
N ASP A 58 -18.72 -17.29 -0.25
CA ASP A 58 -19.09 -17.80 -1.58
C ASP A 58 -20.63 -17.74 -1.78
N LEU A 59 -21.39 -18.12 -0.76
CA LEU A 59 -22.85 -18.07 -0.75
C LEU A 59 -23.38 -16.64 -0.81
N LEU A 60 -22.80 -15.71 -0.05
CA LEU A 60 -23.19 -14.29 -0.05
C LEU A 60 -22.99 -13.67 -1.44
N VAL A 61 -21.85 -13.95 -2.09
CA VAL A 61 -21.55 -13.46 -3.45
C VAL A 61 -22.58 -13.94 -4.47
N VAL A 62 -22.99 -15.20 -4.41
CA VAL A 62 -23.99 -15.78 -5.31
C VAL A 62 -25.38 -15.20 -5.03
N ILE A 63 -25.79 -15.10 -3.76
CA ILE A 63 -27.09 -14.54 -3.37
C ILE A 63 -27.17 -13.07 -3.81
N SER A 64 -26.15 -12.25 -3.54
CA SER A 64 -26.15 -10.86 -3.97
C SER A 64 -26.24 -10.70 -5.49
N GLY A 65 -25.57 -11.59 -6.24
CA GLY A 65 -25.63 -11.59 -7.71
C GLY A 65 -26.98 -12.01 -8.27
N LEU A 66 -27.64 -13.00 -7.64
CA LEU A 66 -29.00 -13.41 -8.01
C LEU A 66 -30.03 -12.32 -7.69
N VAL A 67 -29.91 -11.69 -6.51
CA VAL A 67 -30.78 -10.59 -6.10
C VAL A 67 -30.65 -9.40 -7.06
N GLU A 68 -29.42 -9.07 -7.48
CA GLU A 68 -29.17 -8.03 -8.48
C GLU A 68 -29.81 -8.35 -9.84
N LEU A 69 -29.72 -9.60 -10.30
CA LEU A 69 -30.36 -10.05 -11.54
C LEU A 69 -31.90 -9.93 -11.49
N VAL A 70 -32.50 -10.34 -10.37
CA VAL A 70 -33.95 -10.26 -10.15
C VAL A 70 -34.40 -8.80 -10.08
N LEU A 71 -33.70 -7.95 -9.34
CA LEU A 71 -34.03 -6.53 -9.22
C LEU A 71 -33.93 -5.81 -10.56
N HIS A 72 -32.92 -6.12 -11.38
CA HIS A 72 -32.83 -5.54 -12.72
C HIS A 72 -33.99 -5.96 -13.62
N HIS A 73 -34.49 -7.20 -13.51
CA HIS A 73 -35.66 -7.65 -14.26
C HIS A 73 -36.95 -6.95 -13.78
N LEU A 74 -37.07 -6.72 -12.48
CA LEU A 74 -38.21 -6.01 -11.88
C LEU A 74 -38.18 -4.50 -12.16
N GLU A 75 -37.00 -3.88 -12.22
CA GLU A 75 -36.83 -2.45 -12.54
C GLU A 75 -37.29 -2.13 -13.97
N HIS A 76 -37.19 -3.10 -14.89
CA HIS A 76 -37.77 -2.98 -16.23
C HIS A 76 -39.31 -2.95 -16.22
N LEU A 77 -39.94 -3.44 -15.15
CA LEU A 77 -41.40 -3.51 -15.00
C LEU A 77 -41.96 -2.36 -14.15
N GLU A 78 -41.28 -1.99 -13.06
CA GLU A 78 -41.71 -0.97 -12.09
C GLU A 78 -40.50 -0.15 -11.62
N GLY A 79 -40.27 1.02 -12.23
CA GLY A 79 -39.05 1.84 -12.06
C GLY A 79 -38.88 2.53 -10.70
N GLY A 80 -38.71 1.77 -9.62
CA GLY A 80 -38.66 2.29 -8.24
C GLY A 80 -37.48 1.85 -7.36
N TRP A 81 -36.53 1.05 -7.84
CA TRP A 81 -35.54 0.36 -6.99
C TRP A 81 -34.11 0.92 -7.03
N MET A 82 -33.92 2.17 -7.47
CA MET A 82 -32.59 2.77 -7.70
C MET A 82 -31.67 2.77 -6.48
N CYS A 83 -32.19 2.95 -5.25
CA CYS A 83 -31.35 2.87 -4.05
C CYS A 83 -30.85 1.45 -3.76
N ALA A 84 -31.65 0.42 -4.06
CA ALA A 84 -31.27 -0.97 -3.79
C ALA A 84 -30.19 -1.45 -4.77
N THR A 85 -30.26 -1.05 -6.03
CA THR A 85 -29.27 -1.44 -7.06
C THR A 85 -27.89 -0.83 -6.79
N GLU A 86 -27.81 0.42 -6.31
CA GLU A 86 -26.54 1.03 -5.92
C GLU A 86 -25.88 0.33 -4.72
N VAL A 87 -26.64 -0.04 -3.69
CA VAL A 87 -26.11 -0.79 -2.54
C VAL A 87 -25.62 -2.18 -2.97
N LEU A 88 -26.33 -2.84 -3.88
CA LEU A 88 -25.94 -4.16 -4.39
C LEU A 88 -24.68 -4.12 -5.26
N ARG A 89 -24.43 -3.03 -5.98
CA ARG A 89 -23.16 -2.81 -6.69
C ARG A 89 -21.97 -2.80 -5.73
N LEU A 90 -22.12 -2.25 -4.52
CA LEU A 90 -21.07 -2.31 -3.49
C LEU A 90 -20.85 -3.73 -2.97
N VAL A 91 -21.88 -4.58 -2.94
CA VAL A 91 -21.73 -6.00 -2.54
C VAL A 91 -20.87 -6.79 -3.53
N ARG A 92 -20.72 -6.32 -4.78
CA ARG A 92 -19.73 -6.89 -5.72
C ARG A 92 -18.29 -6.80 -5.20
N LEU A 93 -17.98 -5.86 -4.28
CA LEU A 93 -16.68 -5.79 -3.61
C LEU A 93 -16.40 -7.01 -2.73
N VAL A 94 -17.42 -7.74 -2.27
CA VAL A 94 -17.23 -9.02 -1.57
C VAL A 94 -16.52 -10.04 -2.47
N ARG A 95 -16.65 -9.93 -3.81
CA ARG A 95 -15.87 -10.76 -4.75
C ARG A 95 -14.36 -10.51 -4.64
N LEU A 96 -13.92 -9.35 -4.16
CA LEU A 96 -12.50 -9.08 -3.88
C LEU A 96 -11.98 -9.93 -2.72
N VAL A 97 -12.85 -10.35 -1.79
CA VAL A 97 -12.49 -11.28 -0.72
C VAL A 97 -12.05 -12.64 -1.30
N LYS A 98 -12.57 -13.05 -2.48
CA LYS A 98 -12.06 -14.22 -3.21
C LYS A 98 -10.65 -14.00 -3.77
N LEU A 99 -10.31 -12.79 -4.22
CA LEU A 99 -8.93 -12.49 -4.62
C LEU A 99 -7.99 -12.54 -3.41
N VAL A 100 -8.42 -12.02 -2.26
CA VAL A 100 -7.67 -12.12 -1.01
C VAL A 100 -7.51 -13.59 -0.60
N ARG A 101 -8.55 -14.42 -0.76
CA ARG A 101 -8.49 -15.88 -0.55
C ARG A 101 -7.44 -16.51 -1.43
N LEU A 102 -7.54 -16.26 -2.74
CA LEU A 102 -6.66 -16.84 -3.75
C LEU A 102 -5.20 -16.46 -3.47
N PHE A 103 -4.94 -15.20 -3.15
CA PHE A 103 -3.62 -14.74 -2.75
C PHE A 103 -3.17 -15.36 -1.41
N ALA A 104 -4.08 -15.53 -0.45
CA ALA A 104 -3.76 -16.12 0.84
C ALA A 104 -3.45 -17.62 0.78
N THR A 105 -3.97 -18.34 -0.23
CA THR A 105 -3.74 -19.76 -0.48
C THR A 105 -2.70 -20.04 -1.56
N ALA A 106 -2.26 -19.01 -2.30
CA ALA A 106 -1.24 -19.17 -3.34
C ALA A 106 0.12 -19.46 -2.70
N ASP A 107 0.89 -20.33 -3.36
CA ASP A 107 2.27 -20.60 -2.98
C ASP A 107 3.13 -19.40 -3.37
N VAL A 108 3.76 -18.77 -2.36
CA VAL A 108 4.55 -17.54 -2.51
C VAL A 108 6.06 -17.81 -2.36
N SER A 109 6.48 -19.07 -2.52
CA SER A 109 7.88 -19.47 -2.38
C SER A 109 8.82 -18.80 -3.39
N TRP A 110 8.28 -18.36 -4.53
CA TRP A 110 9.02 -17.60 -5.55
C TRP A 110 9.45 -16.21 -5.05
N ALA A 111 8.85 -15.68 -3.98
CA ALA A 111 9.20 -14.36 -3.45
C ALA A 111 10.59 -14.32 -2.79
N ASP A 112 11.14 -15.47 -2.39
CA ASP A 112 12.51 -15.58 -1.84
C ASP A 112 13.56 -15.82 -2.94
N GLU A 113 13.15 -15.96 -4.20
CA GLU A 113 14.06 -16.28 -5.29
C GLU A 113 14.90 -15.04 -5.69
N PRO A 114 16.21 -15.18 -5.96
CA PRO A 114 17.06 -14.06 -6.35
C PRO A 114 16.61 -13.39 -7.66
N THR A 115 15.95 -14.15 -8.55
CA THR A 115 15.34 -13.63 -9.78
C THR A 115 14.29 -12.58 -9.45
N PHE A 116 13.36 -12.87 -8.53
CA PHE A 116 12.37 -11.91 -8.06
C PHE A 116 13.03 -10.67 -7.44
N HIS A 117 14.04 -10.84 -6.59
CA HIS A 117 14.75 -9.72 -5.99
C HIS A 117 15.40 -8.81 -7.04
N SER A 118 16.05 -9.38 -8.06
CA SER A 118 16.65 -8.61 -9.16
C SER A 118 15.63 -7.83 -10.00
N VAL A 119 14.44 -8.41 -10.23
CA VAL A 119 13.34 -7.72 -10.92
C VAL A 119 12.86 -6.54 -10.09
N MET A 120 12.65 -6.74 -8.79
CA MET A 120 12.27 -5.66 -7.87
C MET A 120 13.32 -4.55 -7.85
N MET A 121 14.60 -4.92 -7.92
CA MET A 121 15.68 -3.94 -8.02
C MET A 121 15.65 -3.11 -9.30
N ALA A 122 15.34 -3.73 -10.43
CA ALA A 122 15.12 -3.00 -11.68
C ALA A 122 13.92 -2.05 -11.58
N VAL A 123 12.83 -2.45 -10.92
CA VAL A 123 11.65 -1.62 -10.68
C VAL A 123 11.97 -0.40 -9.81
N ILE A 124 12.76 -0.58 -8.73
CA ILE A 124 13.21 0.54 -7.88
C ILE A 124 14.11 1.50 -8.65
N GLY A 125 15.04 0.98 -9.46
CA GLY A 125 15.88 1.79 -10.34
C GLY A 125 15.06 2.59 -11.36
N ALA A 126 14.09 1.95 -12.01
CA ALA A 126 13.18 2.61 -12.94
C ALA A 126 12.35 3.70 -12.24
N ASN A 127 11.79 3.42 -11.05
CA ASN A 127 11.06 4.40 -10.23
C ASN A 127 11.92 5.63 -9.90
N THR A 128 13.21 5.44 -9.65
CA THR A 128 14.15 6.54 -9.39
C THR A 128 14.32 7.44 -10.61
N ILE A 129 14.47 6.84 -11.80
CA ILE A 129 14.59 7.57 -13.06
C ILE A 129 13.30 8.33 -13.35
N LEU A 130 12.15 7.69 -13.16
CA LEU A 130 10.84 8.30 -13.36
C LEU A 130 10.62 9.52 -12.46
N MET A 131 11.04 9.43 -11.20
CA MET A 131 10.99 10.57 -10.28
C MET A 131 11.91 11.71 -10.71
N GLY A 132 13.09 11.40 -11.27
CA GLY A 132 13.97 12.42 -11.86
C GLY A 132 13.33 13.10 -13.08
N LEU A 133 12.67 12.32 -13.95
CA LEU A 133 11.96 12.85 -15.12
C LEU A 133 10.72 13.66 -14.75
N GLU A 134 10.04 13.31 -13.65
CA GLU A 134 8.90 14.08 -13.13
C GLU A 134 9.32 15.50 -12.71
N LEU A 135 10.53 15.66 -12.17
CA LEU A 135 11.09 16.98 -11.81
C LEU A 135 11.43 17.83 -13.05
N GLU A 136 11.82 17.20 -14.16
CA GLU A 136 12.14 17.90 -15.40
C GLU A 136 10.88 18.23 -16.23
N TYR A 137 9.88 17.35 -16.20
CA TYR A 137 8.65 17.45 -16.99
C TYR A 137 7.42 17.45 -16.07
N GLU A 138 7.19 18.58 -15.41
CA GLU A 138 6.02 18.78 -14.57
C GLU A 138 4.72 18.76 -15.43
N GLY A 139 3.69 18.04 -14.96
CA GLY A 139 2.33 18.17 -15.48
C GLY A 139 1.85 17.10 -16.48
N LEU A 140 2.59 16.02 -16.74
CA LEU A 140 2.04 14.91 -17.53
C LEU A 140 0.96 14.14 -16.72
N PRO A 141 -0.24 13.91 -17.27
CA PRO A 141 -1.29 13.15 -16.58
C PRO A 141 -0.94 11.67 -16.37
N ALA A 142 0.13 11.19 -17.02
CA ALA A 142 0.63 9.82 -16.88
C ALA A 142 1.38 9.58 -15.56
N TRP A 143 1.93 10.62 -14.93
CA TRP A 143 2.69 10.49 -13.68
C TRP A 143 1.91 9.82 -12.55
N PRO A 144 0.74 10.33 -12.11
CA PRO A 144 -0.01 9.71 -11.02
C PRO A 144 -0.44 8.28 -11.33
N PHE A 145 -0.72 7.96 -12.60
CA PHE A 145 -1.03 6.59 -13.02
C PHE A 145 0.17 5.66 -12.84
N LEU A 146 1.35 6.09 -13.28
CA LEU A 146 2.57 5.29 -13.19
C LEU A 146 2.99 5.08 -11.73
N GLU A 147 2.86 6.10 -10.90
CA GLU A 147 3.10 6.00 -9.46
C GLU A 147 2.16 5.01 -8.79
N SER A 148 0.88 5.02 -9.17
CA SER A 148 -0.12 4.08 -8.66
C SER A 148 0.23 2.63 -9.03
N VAL A 149 0.69 2.40 -10.26
CA VAL A 149 1.14 1.08 -10.72
C VAL A 149 2.37 0.61 -9.92
N LEU A 150 3.36 1.49 -9.73
CA LEU A 150 4.55 1.17 -8.96
C LEU A 150 4.21 0.90 -7.50
N LEU A 151 3.35 1.71 -6.88
CA LEU A 151 2.87 1.48 -5.52
C LEU A 151 2.18 0.12 -5.39
N MET A 152 1.36 -0.27 -6.37
CA MET A 152 0.71 -1.58 -6.40
C MET A 152 1.73 -2.73 -6.43
N ILE A 153 2.81 -2.59 -7.22
CA ILE A 153 3.90 -3.58 -7.26
C ILE A 153 4.58 -3.69 -5.89
N TYR A 154 4.85 -2.58 -5.20
CA TYR A 154 5.47 -2.61 -3.87
C TYR A 154 4.54 -3.17 -2.78
N VAL A 155 3.24 -2.85 -2.83
CA VAL A 155 2.24 -3.46 -1.93
C VAL A 155 2.23 -4.97 -2.13
N PHE A 156 2.24 -5.42 -3.39
CA PHE A 156 2.26 -6.84 -3.73
C PHE A 156 3.54 -7.54 -3.24
N GLU A 157 4.72 -6.95 -3.48
CA GLU A 157 6.00 -7.45 -2.97
C GLU A 157 5.98 -7.59 -1.44
N LEU A 158 5.56 -6.55 -0.72
CA LEU A 158 5.51 -6.56 0.74
C LEU A 158 4.55 -7.64 1.26
N LEU A 159 3.36 -7.77 0.66
CA LEU A 159 2.41 -8.80 1.02
C LEU A 159 2.95 -10.21 0.76
N ALA A 160 3.68 -10.41 -0.35
CA ALA A 160 4.32 -11.67 -0.68
C ALA A 160 5.42 -12.03 0.35
N GLN A 161 6.27 -11.08 0.72
CA GLN A 161 7.32 -11.27 1.72
C GLN A 161 6.75 -11.56 3.12
N ILE A 162 5.71 -10.82 3.55
CA ILE A 162 5.01 -11.07 4.82
C ILE A 162 4.39 -12.46 4.82
N LYS A 163 3.84 -12.92 3.68
CA LYS A 163 3.27 -14.27 3.56
C LYS A 163 4.33 -15.37 3.66
N CYS A 164 5.48 -15.18 3.04
CA CYS A 164 6.58 -16.15 3.11
C CYS A 164 7.17 -16.25 4.54
N HIS A 165 7.51 -15.11 5.14
CA HIS A 165 8.24 -15.04 6.42
C HIS A 165 7.33 -15.04 7.67
N LYS A 166 6.02 -14.87 7.50
CA LYS A 166 5.00 -14.84 8.57
C LYS A 166 5.39 -13.91 9.73
N CYS A 167 5.21 -14.34 10.97
CA CYS A 167 5.56 -13.57 12.17
C CYS A 167 7.08 -13.36 12.37
N SER A 168 7.93 -14.12 11.67
CA SER A 168 9.39 -13.94 11.73
C SER A 168 9.84 -12.63 11.09
N PHE A 169 9.02 -12.06 10.20
CA PHE A 169 9.34 -10.86 9.44
C PHE A 169 9.54 -9.61 10.32
N PHE A 170 8.78 -9.48 11.42
CA PHE A 170 8.79 -8.28 12.28
C PHE A 170 9.40 -8.47 13.67
N CYS A 171 9.43 -9.71 14.19
CA CYS A 171 9.74 -9.98 15.60
C CYS A 171 11.02 -10.77 15.82
N ASP A 172 11.73 -11.18 14.77
CA ASP A 172 12.96 -11.94 14.93
C ASP A 172 14.12 -11.03 15.33
N LYS A 173 14.39 -10.97 16.64
CA LYS A 173 15.45 -10.12 17.23
C LYS A 173 16.86 -10.47 16.74
N ASN A 174 17.05 -11.64 16.12
CA ASN A 174 18.36 -12.07 15.65
C ASN A 174 18.65 -11.64 14.19
N ASN A 175 17.65 -11.13 13.46
CA ASN A 175 17.82 -10.70 12.08
C ASN A 175 18.06 -9.18 11.99
N GLN A 176 19.23 -8.79 11.48
CA GLN A 176 19.53 -7.38 11.14
C GLN A 176 18.61 -6.82 10.05
N ASP A 177 17.87 -7.69 9.36
CA ASP A 177 16.91 -7.32 8.33
C ASP A 177 15.58 -6.77 8.86
N VAL A 178 15.27 -6.93 10.15
CA VAL A 178 14.00 -6.46 10.74
C VAL A 178 13.83 -4.95 10.60
N VAL A 179 14.90 -4.17 10.76
CA VAL A 179 14.83 -2.70 10.59
C VAL A 179 14.43 -2.35 9.16
N TRP A 180 14.98 -3.06 8.18
CA TRP A 180 14.68 -2.86 6.78
C TRP A 180 13.24 -3.25 6.44
N ASN A 181 12.77 -4.37 6.97
CA ASN A 181 11.38 -4.82 6.83
C ASN A 181 10.38 -3.79 7.40
N TRP A 182 10.73 -3.14 8.51
CA TRP A 182 9.94 -2.05 9.09
C TRP A 182 9.96 -0.79 8.23
N LEU A 183 11.12 -0.43 7.67
CA LEU A 183 11.21 0.68 6.71
C LEU A 183 10.35 0.41 5.48
N ASP A 184 10.33 -0.82 5.00
CA ASP A 184 9.55 -1.24 3.83
C ASP A 184 8.04 -1.15 4.07
N LEU A 185 7.59 -1.61 5.24
CA LEU A 185 6.23 -1.42 5.70
C LEU A 185 5.87 0.08 5.77
N PHE A 186 6.73 0.89 6.36
CA PHE A 186 6.50 2.33 6.49
C PHE A 186 6.44 3.04 5.14
N MET A 187 7.32 2.68 4.19
CA MET A 187 7.31 3.23 2.83
C MET A 187 6.02 2.91 2.08
N VAL A 188 5.54 1.66 2.18
CA VAL A 188 4.29 1.25 1.52
C VAL A 188 3.09 1.94 2.17
N LEU A 189 3.04 1.99 3.51
CA LEU A 189 1.97 2.68 4.23
C LEU A 189 1.94 4.18 3.92
N GLY A 190 3.10 4.84 3.86
CA GLY A 190 3.21 6.25 3.48
C GLY A 190 2.69 6.50 2.06
N GLY A 191 3.05 5.66 1.09
CA GLY A 191 2.56 5.78 -0.29
C GLY A 191 1.07 5.48 -0.45
N VAL A 192 0.53 4.50 0.29
CA VAL A 192 -0.92 4.25 0.33
C VAL A 192 -1.61 5.45 0.97
N PHE A 193 -1.16 5.91 2.13
CA PHE A 193 -1.75 7.07 2.78
C PHE A 193 -1.79 8.29 1.84
N ASP A 194 -0.69 8.59 1.16
CA ASP A 194 -0.63 9.67 0.16
C ASP A 194 -1.69 9.54 -0.93
N MET A 195 -1.77 8.35 -1.55
CA MET A 195 -2.71 8.08 -2.65
C MET A 195 -4.17 8.19 -2.23
N TRP A 196 -4.50 7.80 -0.99
CA TRP A 196 -5.89 7.83 -0.51
C TRP A 196 -6.26 9.17 0.12
N VAL A 197 -5.33 9.85 0.80
CA VAL A 197 -5.62 11.05 1.58
C VAL A 197 -5.66 12.28 0.69
N THR A 198 -4.80 12.37 -0.33
CA THR A 198 -4.80 13.50 -1.27
C THR A 198 -6.16 13.75 -1.96
N PRO A 199 -6.84 12.76 -2.58
CA PRO A 199 -8.13 13.01 -3.21
C PRO A 199 -9.24 13.35 -2.21
N ILE A 200 -9.22 12.74 -1.01
CA ILE A 200 -10.23 12.99 0.03
C ILE A 200 -10.15 14.44 0.51
N ILE A 201 -8.93 14.96 0.69
CA ILE A 201 -8.70 16.33 1.13
C ILE A 201 -9.07 17.32 0.03
N ASP A 202 -8.70 17.04 -1.22
CA ASP A 202 -9.03 17.90 -2.36
C ASP A 202 -10.55 17.99 -2.55
N GLU A 203 -11.28 16.86 -2.47
CA GLU A 203 -12.74 16.85 -2.52
C GLU A 203 -13.39 17.57 -1.33
N LEU A 204 -12.86 17.37 -0.12
CA LEU A 204 -13.36 18.04 1.08
C LEU A 204 -13.14 19.56 1.01
N SER A 205 -11.99 20.01 0.49
CA SER A 205 -11.68 21.43 0.32
C SER A 205 -12.52 22.09 -0.78
N ALA A 206 -12.89 21.36 -1.84
CA ALA A 206 -13.77 21.84 -2.87
C ALA A 206 -15.24 21.98 -2.38
N LEU A 207 -15.66 21.15 -1.43
CA LEU A 207 -16.99 21.20 -0.82
C LEU A 207 -17.09 22.28 0.28
N VAL A 208 -16.00 22.50 1.02
CA VAL A 208 -15.90 23.50 2.08
C VAL A 208 -15.19 24.73 1.53
N GLY A 209 -15.89 25.52 0.71
CA GLY A 209 -15.36 26.78 0.15
C GLY A 209 -15.20 27.89 1.20
N ASP A 210 -14.41 27.67 2.26
CA ASP A 210 -14.23 28.64 3.35
C ASP A 210 -12.75 28.87 3.71
N GLU A 211 -12.34 30.14 3.58
CA GLU A 211 -11.02 30.73 3.79
C GLU A 211 -10.52 30.68 5.26
N ARG A 212 -11.24 30.00 6.16
CA ARG A 212 -11.02 30.09 7.62
C ARG A 212 -10.13 29.00 8.22
N HIS A 213 -9.70 27.99 7.44
CA HIS A 213 -8.96 26.82 7.94
C HIS A 213 -7.43 26.82 7.67
N GLY A 214 -6.82 28.00 7.44
CA GLY A 214 -5.41 28.12 7.03
C GLY A 214 -4.36 27.42 7.93
N SER A 215 -4.66 27.13 9.20
CA SER A 215 -3.77 26.38 10.12
C SER A 215 -3.77 24.87 9.88
N GLU A 216 -4.93 24.29 9.60
CA GLU A 216 -5.09 22.86 9.31
C GLU A 216 -4.60 22.56 7.89
N LEU A 217 -4.89 23.45 6.94
CA LEU A 217 -4.38 23.37 5.56
C LEU A 217 -2.84 23.43 5.51
N SER A 218 -2.19 24.24 6.35
CA SER A 218 -0.73 24.25 6.45
C SER A 218 -0.16 22.92 6.96
N SER A 219 -0.83 22.29 7.94
CA SER A 219 -0.45 20.98 8.46
C SER A 219 -0.65 19.89 7.40
N VAL A 220 -1.73 19.95 6.64
CA VAL A 220 -2.02 19.04 5.52
C VAL A 220 -1.03 19.21 4.37
N LEU A 221 -0.70 20.44 3.97
CA LEU A 221 0.33 20.73 2.98
C LEU A 221 1.72 20.25 3.45
N SER A 222 1.99 20.28 4.75
CA SER A 222 3.23 19.72 5.32
C SER A 222 3.25 18.19 5.26
N LEU A 223 2.11 17.53 5.51
CA LEU A 223 1.97 16.06 5.41
C LEU A 223 2.13 15.58 3.96
N MET A 224 1.61 16.34 3.00
CA MET A 224 1.81 16.06 1.57
C MET A 224 3.29 16.10 1.17
N HIS A 225 4.07 17.05 1.69
CA HIS A 225 5.52 17.08 1.44
C HIS A 225 6.23 15.87 2.07
N VAL A 226 5.88 15.51 3.30
CA VAL A 226 6.46 14.34 3.98
C VAL A 226 6.12 13.04 3.24
N ALA A 227 4.90 12.92 2.70
CA ALA A 227 4.48 11.77 1.92
C ALA A 227 5.32 11.59 0.64
N ARG A 228 5.64 12.68 -0.07
CA ARG A 228 6.59 12.64 -1.21
C ARG A 228 7.99 12.19 -0.78
N LEU A 229 8.47 12.60 0.40
CA LEU A 229 9.78 12.17 0.93
C LEU A 229 9.81 10.66 1.22
N THR A 230 8.68 10.04 1.59
CA THR A 230 8.64 8.58 1.78
C THR A 230 8.94 7.80 0.50
N ARG A 231 8.72 8.40 -0.67
CA ARG A 231 9.08 7.80 -1.97
C ARG A 231 10.60 7.79 -2.17
N LEU A 232 11.31 8.79 -1.65
CA LEU A 232 12.78 8.85 -1.67
C LEU A 232 13.44 7.80 -0.77
N LEU A 233 12.73 7.34 0.28
CA LEU A 233 13.25 6.27 1.15
C LEU A 233 13.49 4.96 0.37
N ARG A 234 12.83 4.75 -0.78
CA ARG A 234 13.05 3.60 -1.66
C ARG A 234 14.47 3.57 -2.25
N LEU A 235 15.14 4.72 -2.33
CA LEU A 235 16.56 4.79 -2.70
C LEU A 235 17.45 4.11 -1.66
N VAL A 236 17.05 4.13 -0.40
CA VAL A 236 17.79 3.45 0.68
C VAL A 236 17.74 1.93 0.50
N ARG A 237 16.61 1.39 0.01
CA ARG A 237 16.51 -0.02 -0.41
C ARG A 237 17.51 -0.34 -1.52
N LEU A 238 17.69 0.56 -2.49
CA LEU A 238 18.66 0.39 -3.56
C LEU A 238 20.09 0.34 -3.04
N VAL A 239 20.44 1.20 -2.08
CA VAL A 239 21.73 1.15 -1.39
C VAL A 239 21.94 -0.17 -0.65
N LYS A 240 20.92 -0.69 0.07
CA LYS A 240 20.99 -1.98 0.77
C LYS A 240 21.26 -3.14 -0.18
N SER A 241 20.53 -3.17 -1.29
CA SER A 241 20.57 -4.29 -2.25
C SER A 241 21.88 -4.42 -3.02
N VAL A 242 22.66 -3.33 -3.11
CA VAL A 242 23.95 -3.30 -3.80
C VAL A 242 25.05 -3.44 -2.74
N PRO A 243 25.67 -4.63 -2.59
CA PRO A 243 26.60 -4.90 -1.49
C PRO A 243 27.76 -3.89 -1.37
N PRO A 244 28.38 -3.42 -2.48
CA PRO A 244 29.40 -2.38 -2.42
C PRO A 244 28.89 -1.06 -1.81
N LEU A 245 27.68 -0.62 -2.18
CA LEU A 245 27.10 0.63 -1.68
C LEU A 245 26.73 0.51 -0.20
N TYR A 246 26.14 -0.62 0.19
CA TYR A 246 25.81 -0.90 1.58
C TYR A 246 27.07 -0.87 2.47
N LEU A 247 28.15 -1.54 2.03
CA LEU A 247 29.41 -1.56 2.77
C LEU A 247 29.99 -0.14 2.93
N LEU A 248 29.95 0.69 1.88
CA LEU A 248 30.38 2.07 1.96
C LEU A 248 29.58 2.86 3.01
N VAL A 249 28.26 2.72 3.03
CA VAL A 249 27.41 3.38 4.03
C VAL A 249 27.74 2.93 5.45
N VAL A 250 27.99 1.63 5.66
CA VAL A 250 28.41 1.10 6.96
C VAL A 250 29.77 1.68 7.37
N CYS A 251 30.74 1.76 6.46
CA CYS A 251 32.04 2.38 6.74
C CYS A 251 31.91 3.87 7.10
N ILE A 252 31.05 4.62 6.39
CA ILE A 252 30.77 6.02 6.70
C ILE A 252 30.15 6.14 8.10
N ALA A 253 29.19 5.27 8.46
CA ALA A 253 28.56 5.28 9.77
C ALA A 253 29.57 5.01 10.91
N GLU A 254 30.47 4.05 10.74
CA GLU A 254 31.53 3.78 11.71
C GLU A 254 32.54 4.95 11.82
N ALA A 255 32.90 5.57 10.70
CA ALA A 255 33.75 6.76 10.71
C ALA A 255 33.08 7.93 11.45
N MET A 256 31.78 8.15 11.26
CA MET A 256 31.02 9.17 11.99
C MET A 256 31.00 8.91 13.51
N ARG A 257 30.88 7.65 13.93
CA ARG A 257 30.98 7.29 15.34
C ARG A 257 32.35 7.65 15.93
N GLY A 258 33.42 7.40 15.19
CA GLY A 258 34.77 7.84 15.56
C GLY A 258 34.89 9.37 15.67
N MET A 259 34.37 10.10 14.69
CA MET A 259 34.33 11.57 14.71
C MET A 259 33.54 12.13 15.90
N GLY A 260 32.48 11.45 16.34
CA GLY A 260 31.74 11.82 17.53
C GLY A 260 32.61 11.87 18.79
N TRP A 261 33.51 10.89 18.98
CA TRP A 261 34.44 10.90 20.11
C TRP A 261 35.48 12.03 20.02
N VAL A 262 35.97 12.32 18.82
CA VAL A 262 36.87 13.45 18.57
C VAL A 262 36.18 14.78 18.91
N LEU A 263 34.91 14.93 18.54
CA LEU A 263 34.11 16.10 18.88
C LEU A 263 33.98 16.27 20.39
N VAL A 264 33.66 15.20 21.12
CA VAL A 264 33.55 15.21 22.59
C VAL A 264 34.87 15.65 23.24
N LEU A 265 36.00 15.09 22.80
CA LEU A 265 37.32 15.47 23.31
C LEU A 265 37.62 16.94 23.05
N THR A 266 37.35 17.41 21.82
CA THR A 266 37.59 18.80 21.42
C THR A 266 36.78 19.78 22.27
N VAL A 267 35.49 19.48 22.49
CA VAL A 267 34.62 20.29 23.37
C VAL A 267 35.14 20.29 24.81
N GLY A 268 35.58 19.14 25.33
CA GLY A 268 36.17 19.05 26.66
C GLY A 268 37.44 19.89 26.81
N LEU A 269 38.31 19.88 25.81
CA LEU A 269 39.53 20.69 25.78
C LEU A 269 39.18 22.19 25.79
N LEU A 270 38.28 22.62 24.92
CA LEU A 270 37.82 24.01 24.87
C LEU A 270 37.23 24.47 26.21
N TYR A 271 36.47 23.61 26.89
CA TYR A 271 35.91 23.90 28.21
C TYR A 271 36.99 24.13 29.28
N VAL A 272 38.02 23.28 29.33
CA VAL A 272 39.14 23.45 30.28
C VAL A 272 39.91 24.74 29.98
N CYS A 273 40.22 25.01 28.71
CA CYS A 273 40.87 26.26 28.31
C CYS A 273 40.04 27.49 28.71
N ALA A 274 38.71 27.44 28.54
CA ALA A 274 37.81 28.50 28.95
C ALA A 274 37.82 28.72 30.48
N LEU A 275 37.77 27.64 31.27
CA LEU A 275 37.87 27.73 32.74
C LEU A 275 39.18 28.38 33.19
N VAL A 276 40.30 27.96 32.59
CA VAL A 276 41.61 28.54 32.87
C VAL A 276 41.63 30.02 32.51
N GLY A 277 41.10 30.39 31.33
CA GLY A 277 40.98 31.79 30.90
C GLY A 277 40.15 32.63 31.87
N VAL A 278 39.00 32.14 32.31
CA VAL A 278 38.14 32.83 33.29
C VAL A 278 38.83 32.95 34.66
N GLN A 279 39.55 31.93 35.11
CA GLN A 279 40.24 31.99 36.40
C GLN A 279 41.45 32.93 36.38
N LEU A 280 42.22 32.96 35.29
CA LEU A 280 43.39 33.82 35.17
C LEU A 280 43.00 35.28 34.94
N ILE A 281 42.03 35.54 34.07
CA ILE A 281 41.69 36.90 33.62
C ILE A 281 40.54 37.47 34.44
N GLY A 282 39.54 36.65 34.77
CA GLY A 282 38.32 37.09 35.46
C GLY A 282 38.44 37.28 36.97
N ARG A 283 39.48 36.73 37.61
CA ARG A 283 39.78 36.97 39.04
C ARG A 283 41.00 37.87 39.26
N GLY A 284 41.61 38.37 38.19
CA GLY A 284 42.79 39.25 38.21
C GLY A 284 42.47 40.74 38.37
N TRP A 285 41.20 41.11 38.54
CA TRP A 285 40.71 42.46 38.85
C TRP A 285 39.75 42.40 40.05
#